data_AF-A0A2B7Z0Z9-F1
#
_entry.id   AF-A0A2B7Z0Z9-F1
#
_cell.length_a   1.000
_cell.length_b   1.000
_cell.length_c   1.000
_cell.angle_alpha   90.00
_cell.angle_beta   90.00
_cell.angle_gamma   90.00
#
_symmetry.space_group_name_H-M   'P 1'
#
loop_
_entity.id
_entity.type
_entity.pdbx_description
1 polymer ?
#
loop_
_entity_poly.entity_id
_entity_poly.type
_entity_poly.pdbx_seq_one_letter_code
_entity_poly.pdbx_strand_id
1 'polypeptide(L)'
;MFLAAHQPSLIEFDGPKLEGFTQPILPANFEEMSPKAQQAAKELFLSQSLWLLYELEAQKQAPDLVHAFRYRDTHPRELLGAIGTIFNDGEPYMQSLSTDMVQEDVWGKVVGTAVNGKPLIPCPVRYSEEQLQTQAEQYALWQRDVDRKKQVLEELGAYSGWNVAVLPSEFDEMTTRVKAAKGRFLDREAKTAEEVVAWEQVWPFRGHT
;
A
#
# COMPACT_ATOMS: atom_id res chain seq x y z
N MET A 1 3.09 -15.47 1.90
CA MET A 1 1.85 -16.13 1.39
C MET A 1 0.56 -15.50 1.94
N PHE A 2 0.51 -15.01 3.19
CA PHE A 2 -0.70 -14.38 3.77
C PHE A 2 -1.21 -13.08 3.11
N LEU A 3 -0.36 -12.34 2.38
CA LEU A 3 -0.77 -11.09 1.72
C LEU A 3 -1.60 -11.32 0.44
N ALA A 4 -1.48 -12.48 -0.20
CA ALA A 4 -2.14 -12.79 -1.48
C ALA A 4 -3.50 -13.49 -1.32
N ALA A 5 -3.80 -14.03 -0.14
CA ALA A 5 -5.08 -14.66 0.14
C ALA A 5 -6.13 -13.58 0.42
N HIS A 6 -7.11 -13.44 -0.46
CA HIS A 6 -8.31 -12.62 -0.28
C HIS A 6 -9.55 -13.37 -0.75
N GLN A 7 -10.72 -12.99 -0.24
CA GLN A 7 -11.96 -13.39 -0.88
C GLN A 7 -11.98 -12.89 -2.33
N PRO A 8 -12.48 -13.67 -3.30
CA PRO A 8 -12.54 -13.24 -4.68
C PRO A 8 -13.44 -12.01 -4.81
N SER A 9 -13.06 -11.06 -5.67
CA SER A 9 -13.86 -9.84 -5.90
C SER A 9 -15.28 -10.13 -6.38
N LEU A 10 -15.52 -11.30 -6.98
CA LEU A 10 -16.85 -11.76 -7.41
C LEU A 10 -17.89 -11.80 -6.28
N ILE A 11 -17.46 -12.04 -5.04
CA ILE A 11 -18.38 -12.12 -3.89
C ILE A 11 -18.36 -10.86 -3.02
N GLU A 12 -17.61 -9.83 -3.41
CA GLU A 12 -17.64 -8.54 -2.72
C GLU A 12 -18.95 -7.82 -3.00
N PHE A 13 -19.52 -7.19 -1.97
CA PHE A 13 -20.76 -6.44 -2.07
C PHE A 13 -20.78 -5.28 -1.08
N ASP A 14 -21.55 -4.26 -1.40
CA ASP A 14 -21.79 -3.12 -0.53
C ASP A 14 -22.85 -3.46 0.52
N GLY A 15 -22.48 -3.37 1.80
CA GLY A 15 -23.40 -3.60 2.91
C GLY A 15 -22.74 -4.29 4.10
N PRO A 16 -23.52 -4.54 5.18
CA PRO A 16 -23.01 -5.25 6.34
C PRO A 16 -22.66 -6.70 5.97
N LYS A 17 -21.43 -7.11 6.31
CA LYS A 17 -21.02 -8.51 6.25
C LYS A 17 -21.67 -9.28 7.40
N LEU A 18 -21.96 -10.56 7.15
CA LEU A 18 -22.52 -11.44 8.18
C LEU A 18 -21.47 -11.70 9.26
N GLU A 19 -21.90 -11.71 10.52
CA GLU A 19 -21.05 -12.16 11.63
C GLU A 19 -21.04 -13.69 11.66
N GLY A 20 -19.87 -14.28 11.45
CA GLY A 20 -19.70 -15.73 11.44
C GLY A 20 -20.53 -16.43 10.36
N PHE A 21 -21.21 -17.52 10.73
CA PHE A 21 -22.05 -18.32 9.83
C PHE A 21 -23.55 -18.09 10.06
N THR A 22 -23.92 -16.87 10.44
CA THR A 22 -25.32 -16.51 10.65
C THR A 22 -26.07 -16.48 9.31
N GLN A 23 -27.29 -17.02 9.30
CA GLN A 23 -28.11 -17.01 8.09
C GLN A 23 -28.63 -15.59 7.82
N PRO A 24 -28.49 -15.06 6.59
CA PRO A 24 -29.08 -13.77 6.25
C PRO A 24 -30.61 -13.86 6.36
N ILE A 25 -31.23 -12.75 6.77
CA ILE A 25 -32.68 -12.62 6.87
C ILE A 25 -33.10 -11.30 6.22
N LEU A 26 -34.29 -11.30 5.60
CA LEU A 26 -34.89 -10.06 5.13
C LEU A 26 -35.35 -9.22 6.34
N PRO A 27 -35.36 -7.88 6.22
CA PRO A 27 -35.86 -7.00 7.28
C PRO A 27 -37.30 -7.35 7.68
N ALA A 28 -37.63 -7.24 8.97
CA ALA A 28 -38.98 -7.56 9.46
C ALA A 28 -40.09 -6.70 8.83
N ASN A 29 -39.77 -5.48 8.43
CA ASN A 29 -40.68 -4.53 7.79
C ASN A 29 -40.63 -4.58 6.24
N PHE A 30 -40.06 -5.63 5.65
CA PHE A 30 -39.83 -5.73 4.19
C PHE A 30 -41.08 -5.40 3.36
N GLU A 31 -42.24 -5.93 3.73
CA GLU A 31 -43.51 -5.73 3.02
C GLU A 31 -44.02 -4.28 3.06
N GLU A 32 -43.59 -3.50 4.06
CA GLU A 32 -43.98 -2.09 4.25
C GLU A 32 -43.03 -1.11 3.53
N MET A 33 -41.91 -1.61 3.01
CA MET A 33 -40.91 -0.78 2.33
C MET A 33 -41.37 -0.38 0.92
N SER A 34 -40.83 0.74 0.42
CA SER A 34 -41.02 1.12 -0.98
C SER A 34 -40.47 0.04 -1.94
N PRO A 35 -40.99 -0.11 -3.16
CA PRO A 35 -40.53 -1.12 -4.11
C PRO A 35 -39.01 -1.08 -4.38
N LYS A 36 -38.44 0.13 -4.45
CA LYS A 36 -36.99 0.32 -4.61
C LYS A 36 -36.20 -0.21 -3.41
N ALA A 37 -36.70 0.04 -2.21
CA ALA A 37 -36.05 -0.43 -0.98
C ALA A 37 -36.21 -1.95 -0.79
N GLN A 38 -37.32 -2.53 -1.22
CA GLN A 38 -37.51 -3.99 -1.28
C GLN A 38 -36.53 -4.65 -2.25
N GLN A 39 -36.32 -4.05 -3.43
CA GLN A 39 -35.34 -4.56 -4.39
C GLN A 39 -33.93 -4.55 -3.78
N ALA A 40 -33.51 -3.43 -3.19
CA ALA A 40 -32.21 -3.32 -2.53
C ALA A 40 -32.04 -4.32 -1.39
N ALA A 41 -33.07 -4.54 -0.56
CA ALA A 41 -33.04 -5.53 0.51
C ALA A 41 -32.92 -6.97 -0.01
N LYS A 42 -33.57 -7.30 -1.14
CA LYS A 42 -33.42 -8.59 -1.81
C LYS A 42 -32.02 -8.79 -2.39
N GLU A 43 -31.47 -7.76 -3.05
CA GLU A 43 -30.11 -7.80 -3.59
C GLU A 43 -29.08 -8.01 -2.47
N LEU A 44 -29.18 -7.25 -1.37
CA LEU A 44 -28.30 -7.43 -0.21
C LEU A 44 -28.42 -8.84 0.39
N PHE A 45 -29.65 -9.35 0.56
CA PHE A 45 -29.88 -10.70 1.07
C PHE A 45 -29.21 -11.78 0.19
N LEU A 46 -29.30 -11.65 -1.13
CA LEU A 46 -28.67 -12.57 -2.07
C LEU A 46 -27.15 -12.49 -1.99
N SER A 47 -26.58 -11.28 -1.94
CA SER A 47 -25.14 -11.08 -1.79
C SER A 47 -24.60 -11.68 -0.49
N GLN A 48 -25.29 -11.44 0.64
CA GLN A 48 -24.96 -12.06 1.93
C GLN A 48 -25.07 -13.58 1.89
N SER A 49 -26.07 -14.13 1.19
CA SER A 49 -26.24 -15.58 1.03
C SER A 49 -25.09 -16.19 0.25
N LEU A 50 -24.67 -15.55 -0.86
CA LEU A 50 -23.53 -16.00 -1.66
C LEU A 50 -22.23 -15.95 -0.86
N TRP A 51 -22.00 -14.87 -0.11
CA TRP A 51 -20.86 -14.75 0.79
C TRP A 51 -20.81 -15.86 1.82
N LEU A 52 -21.94 -16.14 2.49
CA LEU A 52 -22.03 -17.21 3.49
C LEU A 52 -21.72 -18.58 2.88
N LEU A 53 -22.27 -18.87 1.70
CA LEU A 53 -22.00 -20.13 1.00
C LEU A 53 -20.52 -20.29 0.67
N TYR A 54 -19.87 -19.23 0.20
CA TYR A 54 -18.44 -19.24 -0.05
C TYR A 54 -17.64 -19.48 1.23
N GLU A 55 -17.92 -18.76 2.31
CA GLU A 55 -17.22 -18.92 3.59
C GLU A 55 -17.38 -20.34 4.16
N LEU A 56 -18.58 -20.93 4.04
CA LEU A 56 -18.83 -22.31 4.45
C LEU A 56 -18.03 -23.32 3.61
N GLU A 57 -18.01 -23.14 2.29
CA GLU A 57 -17.29 -24.05 1.41
C GLU A 57 -15.78 -23.91 1.57
N ALA A 58 -15.27 -22.67 1.68
CA ALA A 58 -13.87 -22.39 1.98
C ALA A 58 -13.46 -23.01 3.33
N GLN A 59 -14.29 -22.92 4.37
CA GLN A 59 -14.02 -23.51 5.67
C GLN A 59 -13.91 -25.04 5.62
N LYS A 60 -14.70 -25.69 4.75
CA LYS A 60 -14.68 -27.14 4.57
C LYS A 60 -13.46 -27.59 3.76
N GLN A 61 -13.19 -26.91 2.64
CA GLN A 61 -12.18 -27.35 1.67
C GLN A 61 -10.77 -26.84 2.00
N ALA A 62 -10.66 -25.67 2.62
CA ALA A 62 -9.41 -24.98 2.91
C ALA A 62 -9.50 -24.16 4.21
N PRO A 63 -9.55 -24.81 5.39
CA PRO A 63 -9.69 -24.12 6.68
C PRO A 63 -8.55 -23.10 6.93
N ASP A 64 -7.33 -23.41 6.50
CA ASP A 64 -6.19 -22.49 6.59
C ASP A 64 -6.39 -21.20 5.79
N LEU A 65 -7.11 -21.28 4.67
CA LEU A 65 -7.46 -20.12 3.85
C LEU A 65 -8.43 -19.21 4.60
N VAL A 66 -9.44 -19.77 5.27
CA VAL A 66 -10.37 -18.99 6.11
C VAL A 66 -9.65 -18.38 7.31
N HIS A 67 -8.70 -19.09 7.91
CA HIS A 67 -7.83 -18.49 8.94
C HIS A 67 -7.03 -17.31 8.40
N ALA A 68 -6.48 -17.42 7.18
CA ALA A 68 -5.78 -16.31 6.54
C ALA A 68 -6.71 -15.12 6.23
N PHE A 69 -7.97 -15.36 5.84
CA PHE A 69 -8.96 -14.30 5.67
C PHE A 69 -9.23 -13.57 6.98
N ARG A 70 -9.52 -14.31 8.06
CA ARG A 70 -9.81 -13.73 9.38
C ARG A 70 -8.61 -13.06 10.02
N TYR A 71 -7.40 -13.51 9.70
CA TYR A 71 -6.17 -12.85 10.17
C TYR A 71 -6.09 -11.40 9.69
N ARG A 72 -6.77 -11.03 8.59
CA ARG A 72 -6.86 -9.63 8.11
C ARG A 72 -7.48 -8.68 9.12
N ASP A 73 -8.41 -9.16 9.94
CA ASP A 73 -9.14 -8.35 10.90
C ASP A 73 -8.41 -8.27 12.26
N THR A 74 -7.13 -8.69 12.31
CA THR A 74 -6.33 -8.72 13.54
C THR A 74 -5.27 -7.62 13.56
N HIS A 75 -5.00 -7.04 14.73
CA HIS A 75 -3.93 -6.04 14.91
C HIS A 75 -2.54 -6.49 14.41
N PRO A 76 -2.10 -7.75 14.60
CA PRO A 76 -0.85 -8.23 14.00
C PRO A 76 -0.80 -8.06 12.49
N ARG A 77 -1.92 -8.22 11.78
CA ARG A 77 -1.97 -7.98 10.34
C ARG A 77 -2.00 -6.50 9.99
N GLU A 78 -2.66 -5.65 10.78
CA GLU A 78 -2.57 -4.19 10.61
C GLU A 78 -1.12 -3.73 10.74
N LEU A 79 -0.40 -4.20 11.77
CA LEU A 79 1.02 -3.93 11.98
C LEU A 79 1.88 -4.40 10.80
N LEU A 80 1.67 -5.63 10.32
CA LEU A 80 2.36 -6.13 9.12
C LEU A 80 2.03 -5.30 7.87
N GLY A 81 0.81 -4.77 7.78
CA GLY A 81 0.40 -3.83 6.74
C GLY A 81 1.20 -2.55 6.80
N ALA A 82 1.26 -1.93 7.98
CA ALA A 82 2.05 -0.71 8.21
C ALA A 82 3.53 -0.91 7.91
N ILE A 83 4.13 -2.04 8.32
CA ILE A 83 5.50 -2.40 7.97
C ILE A 83 5.67 -2.51 6.45
N GLY A 84 4.72 -3.16 5.76
CA GLY A 84 4.72 -3.28 4.31
C GLY A 84 4.66 -1.93 3.61
N THR A 85 3.81 -1.01 4.08
CA THR A 85 3.73 0.36 3.59
C THR A 85 5.06 1.10 3.79
N ILE A 86 5.64 1.05 4.99
CA ILE A 86 6.94 1.68 5.27
C ILE A 86 8.05 1.10 4.37
N PHE A 87 8.03 -0.21 4.13
CA PHE A 87 9.00 -0.86 3.26
C PHE A 87 8.85 -0.46 1.78
N ASN A 88 7.60 -0.35 1.29
CA ASN A 88 7.32 -0.03 -0.11
C ASN A 88 7.49 1.46 -0.41
N ASP A 89 6.90 2.31 0.43
CA ASP A 89 6.79 3.74 0.21
C ASP A 89 7.96 4.51 0.83
N GLY A 90 8.75 3.86 1.71
CA GLY A 90 9.93 4.43 2.32
C GLY A 90 9.64 5.12 3.66
N GLU A 91 10.46 4.81 4.66
CA GLU A 91 10.37 5.42 5.99
C GLU A 91 10.42 6.96 5.97
N PRO A 92 11.34 7.63 5.21
CA PRO A 92 11.40 9.09 5.20
C PRO A 92 10.11 9.76 4.72
N TYR A 93 9.41 9.14 3.76
CA TYR A 93 8.10 9.61 3.27
C TYR A 93 7.00 9.40 4.31
N MET A 94 6.94 8.23 4.95
CA MET A 94 5.96 7.99 6.02
C MET A 94 6.16 8.93 7.22
N GLN A 95 7.41 9.25 7.55
CA GLN A 95 7.74 10.26 8.55
C GLN A 95 7.31 11.66 8.09
N SER A 96 7.46 12.02 6.81
CA SER A 96 7.02 13.33 6.29
C SER A 96 5.51 13.52 6.42
N LEU A 97 4.74 12.48 6.10
CA LEU A 97 3.28 12.50 6.31
C LEU A 97 2.93 12.68 7.79
N SER A 98 3.71 12.05 8.68
CA SER A 98 3.51 12.16 10.13
C SER A 98 3.84 13.57 10.65
N THR A 99 4.89 14.21 10.13
CA THR A 99 5.25 15.59 10.48
C THR A 99 4.26 16.59 9.90
N ASP A 100 3.75 16.36 8.69
CA ASP A 100 2.71 17.21 8.09
C ASP A 100 1.41 17.12 8.88
N MET A 101 1.04 15.91 9.34
CA MET A 101 -0.18 15.68 10.11
C MET A 101 -0.21 16.42 11.46
N VAL A 102 0.95 16.68 12.08
CA VAL A 102 0.99 17.42 13.35
C VAL A 102 0.91 18.94 13.19
N GLN A 103 1.02 19.47 11.97
CA GLN A 103 0.87 20.90 11.72
C GLN A 103 -0.54 21.36 12.10
N GLU A 104 -0.67 22.52 12.74
CA GLU A 104 -1.96 22.96 13.33
C GLU A 104 -3.07 23.08 12.28
N ASP A 105 -2.73 23.48 11.04
CA ASP A 105 -3.69 23.63 9.95
C ASP A 105 -4.15 22.27 9.39
N VAL A 106 -3.26 21.29 9.31
CA VAL A 106 -3.58 19.92 8.85
C VAL A 106 -4.35 19.19 9.94
N TRP A 107 -3.87 19.22 11.18
CA TRP A 107 -4.55 18.61 12.32
C TRP A 107 -5.94 19.21 12.54
N GLY A 108 -6.08 20.54 12.38
CA GLY A 108 -7.36 21.23 12.43
C GLY A 108 -8.38 20.72 11.41
N LYS A 109 -7.94 20.25 10.23
CA LYS A 109 -8.84 19.61 9.24
C LYS A 109 -9.32 18.22 9.71
N VAL A 110 -8.54 17.53 10.54
CA VAL A 110 -8.88 16.20 11.07
C VAL A 110 -9.85 16.29 12.23
N VAL A 111 -9.56 17.13 13.23
CA VAL A 111 -10.37 17.22 14.46
C VAL A 111 -11.40 18.36 14.42
N GLY A 112 -11.40 19.18 13.37
CA GLY A 112 -12.18 20.41 13.27
C GLY A 112 -11.49 21.60 13.94
N THR A 113 -11.86 22.80 13.51
CA THR A 113 -11.25 24.06 13.97
C THR A 113 -12.26 24.87 14.79
N ALA A 114 -11.82 25.41 15.93
CA ALA A 114 -12.59 26.34 16.74
C ALA A 114 -12.67 27.73 16.09
N VAL A 115 -13.55 28.59 16.63
CA VAL A 115 -13.75 29.97 16.15
C VAL A 115 -12.46 30.81 16.19
N ASN A 116 -11.52 30.46 17.06
CA ASN A 116 -10.21 31.11 17.18
C ASN A 116 -9.15 30.59 16.19
N GLY A 117 -9.52 29.72 15.25
CA GLY A 117 -8.61 29.16 14.25
C GLY A 117 -7.74 28.00 14.74
N LYS A 118 -7.87 27.57 16.00
CA LYS A 118 -7.10 26.44 16.56
C LYS A 118 -7.84 25.11 16.43
N PRO A 119 -7.13 23.97 16.38
CA PRO A 119 -7.75 22.66 16.43
C PRO A 119 -8.62 22.47 17.68
N LEU A 120 -9.79 21.83 17.53
CA LEU A 120 -10.71 21.52 18.64
C LEU A 120 -10.05 20.64 19.71
N ILE A 121 -9.18 19.72 19.28
CA ILE A 121 -8.39 18.84 20.15
C ILE A 121 -6.91 19.07 19.83
N PRO A 122 -6.02 19.30 20.82
CA PRO A 122 -4.59 19.43 20.55
C PRO A 122 -4.00 18.12 20.04
N CYS A 123 -3.05 18.19 19.11
CA CYS A 123 -2.37 16.99 18.62
C CYS A 123 -1.56 16.34 19.76
N PRO A 124 -1.72 15.02 20.01
CA PRO A 124 -1.00 14.34 21.08
C PRO A 124 0.49 14.13 20.76
N VAL A 125 0.86 14.18 19.47
CA VAL A 125 2.24 14.04 19.01
C VAL A 125 2.85 15.43 18.84
N ARG A 126 4.10 15.59 19.28
CA ARG A 126 4.88 16.81 19.11
C ARG A 126 6.31 16.44 18.71
N TYR A 127 6.83 17.17 17.75
CA TYR A 127 8.24 17.10 17.36
C TYR A 127 8.97 18.34 17.86
N SER A 128 10.25 18.18 18.21
CA SER A 128 11.14 19.32 18.38
C SER A 128 11.49 19.94 17.02
N GLU A 129 11.93 21.19 17.03
CA GLU A 129 12.40 21.86 15.82
C GLU A 129 13.58 21.11 15.17
N GLU A 130 14.49 20.56 15.97
CA GLU A 130 15.60 19.72 15.52
C GLU A 130 15.12 18.44 14.81
N GLN A 131 14.08 17.79 15.35
CA GLN A 131 13.50 16.58 14.74
C GLN A 131 12.86 16.91 13.38
N LEU A 132 12.14 18.03 13.28
CA LEU A 132 11.53 18.48 12.04
C LEU A 132 12.60 18.82 10.99
N GLN A 133 13.67 19.51 11.39
CA GLN A 133 14.77 19.83 10.48
C GLN A 133 15.47 18.55 9.98
N THR A 134 15.80 17.64 10.89
CA THR A 134 16.44 16.36 10.54
C THR A 134 15.57 15.57 9.57
N GLN A 135 14.27 15.48 9.85
CA GLN A 135 13.32 14.78 8.98
C GLN A 135 13.26 15.42 7.59
N ALA A 136 13.21 16.75 7.50
CA ALA A 136 13.19 17.47 6.23
C ALA A 136 14.45 17.21 5.39
N GLU A 137 15.63 17.18 6.02
CA GLU A 137 16.89 16.85 5.37
C GLU A 137 16.91 15.40 4.86
N GLN A 138 16.49 14.45 5.69
CA GLN A 138 16.40 13.02 5.30
C GLN A 138 15.40 12.81 4.16
N TYR A 139 14.25 13.49 4.22
CA TYR A 139 13.24 13.42 3.18
C TYR A 139 13.74 13.97 1.84
N ALA A 140 14.47 15.09 1.86
CA ALA A 140 15.06 15.66 0.64
C ALA A 140 16.09 14.72 0.00
N LEU A 141 16.93 14.06 0.81
CA LEU A 141 17.87 13.05 0.32
C LEU A 141 17.14 11.83 -0.28
N TRP A 142 16.13 11.33 0.42
CA TRP A 142 15.31 10.22 -0.04
C TRP A 142 14.59 10.53 -1.36
N GLN A 143 13.97 11.71 -1.47
CA GLN A 143 13.27 12.14 -2.68
C GLN A 143 14.22 12.16 -3.89
N ARG A 144 15.43 12.70 -3.70
CA ARG A 144 16.47 12.71 -4.74
C ARG A 144 16.83 11.28 -5.18
N ASP A 145 16.93 10.35 -4.25
CA ASP A 145 17.26 8.96 -4.55
C ASP A 145 16.12 8.21 -5.26
N VAL A 146 14.86 8.53 -4.92
CA VAL A 146 13.68 8.05 -5.65
C VAL A 146 13.66 8.56 -7.08
N ASP A 147 13.97 9.84 -7.30
CA ASP A 147 14.03 10.44 -8.63
C ASP A 147 15.15 9.82 -9.48
N ARG A 148 16.33 9.58 -8.88
CA ARG A 148 17.42 8.83 -9.51
C ARG A 148 16.99 7.43 -9.94
N LYS A 149 16.32 6.68 -9.05
CA LYS A 149 15.78 5.36 -9.35
C LYS A 149 14.79 5.42 -10.50
N LYS A 150 13.85 6.37 -10.46
CA LYS A 150 12.85 6.57 -11.52
C LYS A 150 13.51 6.81 -12.88
N GLN A 151 14.49 7.69 -12.95
CA GLN A 151 15.22 7.97 -14.19
C GLN A 151 15.91 6.72 -14.74
N VAL A 152 16.57 5.92 -13.88
CA VAL A 152 17.16 4.64 -14.32
C VAL A 152 16.10 3.72 -14.89
N LEU A 153 14.95 3.57 -14.24
CA LEU A 153 13.86 2.72 -14.74
C LEU A 153 13.30 3.20 -16.08
N GLU A 154 13.13 4.51 -16.27
CA GLU A 154 12.70 5.11 -17.53
C GLU A 154 13.72 4.84 -18.65
N GLU A 155 15.01 4.97 -18.36
CA GLU A 155 16.09 4.68 -19.29
C GLU A 155 16.17 3.20 -19.72
N LEU A 156 15.75 2.29 -18.84
CA LEU A 156 15.66 0.86 -19.17
C LEU A 156 14.47 0.57 -20.10
N GLY A 157 13.46 1.44 -20.11
CA GLY A 157 12.20 1.22 -20.82
C GLY A 157 11.43 0.01 -20.28
N ALA A 158 11.72 -0.42 -19.06
CA ALA A 158 11.05 -1.53 -18.41
C ALA A 158 9.75 -1.06 -17.77
N TYR A 159 8.65 -1.77 -18.02
CA TYR A 159 7.40 -1.55 -17.31
C TYR A 159 7.63 -1.84 -15.82
N SER A 160 7.35 -0.85 -14.96
CA SER A 160 7.56 -0.91 -13.50
C SER A 160 6.54 -1.77 -12.74
N GLY A 161 5.83 -2.66 -13.44
CA GLY A 161 4.87 -3.57 -12.83
C GLY A 161 5.52 -4.63 -11.92
N TRP A 162 4.68 -5.38 -11.22
CA TRP A 162 5.11 -6.38 -10.22
C TRP A 162 5.84 -7.60 -10.80
N ASN A 163 5.74 -7.86 -12.11
CA ASN A 163 6.39 -8.99 -12.78
C ASN A 163 7.57 -8.49 -13.62
N VAL A 164 8.72 -8.36 -12.97
CA VAL A 164 10.00 -7.97 -13.60
C VAL A 164 10.67 -9.18 -14.25
N ALA A 165 9.92 -9.96 -15.03
CA ALA A 165 10.47 -11.08 -15.79
C ALA A 165 10.64 -10.63 -17.25
N VAL A 166 11.85 -10.77 -17.76
CA VAL A 166 12.18 -10.51 -19.16
C VAL A 166 12.06 -11.83 -19.92
N LEU A 167 11.48 -11.82 -21.13
CA LEU A 167 11.45 -13.03 -21.94
C LEU A 167 12.89 -13.44 -22.31
N PRO A 168 13.21 -14.75 -22.43
CA PRO A 168 14.55 -15.18 -22.83
C PRO A 168 15.04 -14.53 -24.13
N SER A 169 14.13 -14.26 -25.08
CA SER A 169 14.43 -13.57 -26.34
C SER A 169 14.83 -12.10 -26.19
N GLU A 170 14.48 -11.46 -25.09
CA GLU A 170 14.72 -10.04 -24.80
C GLU A 170 15.87 -9.86 -23.79
N PHE A 171 16.44 -10.96 -23.27
CA PHE A 171 17.44 -10.95 -22.20
C PHE A 171 18.71 -10.20 -22.59
N ASP A 172 19.26 -10.46 -23.77
CA ASP A 172 20.49 -9.83 -24.25
C ASP A 172 20.31 -8.33 -24.49
N GLU A 173 19.15 -7.96 -25.04
CA GLU A 173 18.78 -6.58 -25.26
C GLU A 173 18.65 -5.84 -23.91
N MET A 174 17.93 -6.44 -22.97
CA MET A 174 17.74 -5.84 -21.64
C MET A 174 19.07 -5.73 -20.88
N THR A 175 19.94 -6.74 -20.95
CA THR A 175 21.29 -6.70 -20.36
C THR A 175 22.11 -5.54 -20.92
N THR A 176 22.02 -5.31 -22.24
CA THR A 176 22.68 -4.18 -22.91
C THR A 176 22.13 -2.84 -22.40
N ARG A 177 20.80 -2.72 -22.28
CA ARG A 177 20.14 -1.53 -21.73
C ARG A 177 20.55 -1.26 -20.27
N VAL A 178 20.63 -2.31 -19.44
CA VAL A 178 21.09 -2.20 -18.04
C VAL A 178 22.53 -1.69 -17.95
N LYS A 179 23.43 -2.22 -18.78
CA LYS A 179 24.83 -1.73 -18.83
C LYS A 179 24.89 -0.26 -19.25
N ALA A 180 24.14 0.12 -20.28
CA ALA A 180 24.09 1.50 -20.76
C ALA A 180 23.50 2.47 -19.71
N ALA A 181 22.43 2.08 -19.02
CA ALA A 181 21.82 2.87 -17.95
C ALA A 181 22.76 3.02 -16.75
N LYS A 182 23.48 1.96 -16.37
CA LYS A 182 24.52 2.03 -15.34
C LYS A 182 25.61 3.05 -15.72
N GLY A 183 26.11 2.99 -16.96
CA GLY A 183 27.11 3.94 -17.45
C GLY A 183 26.63 5.39 -17.33
N ARG A 184 25.43 5.69 -17.87
CA ARG A 184 24.85 7.05 -17.78
C ARG A 184 24.58 7.48 -16.34
N PHE A 185 24.20 6.57 -15.45
CA PHE A 185 24.04 6.86 -14.03
C PHE A 185 25.38 7.26 -13.40
N LEU A 186 26.44 6.48 -13.61
CA LEU A 186 27.77 6.76 -13.07
C LEU A 186 28.33 8.08 -13.61
N ASP A 187 28.16 8.36 -14.91
CA ASP A 187 28.60 9.62 -15.52
C ASP A 187 27.95 10.86 -14.89
N ARG A 188 26.73 10.72 -14.35
CA ARG A 188 26.01 11.81 -13.66
C ARG A 188 26.34 11.91 -12.18
N GLU A 189 26.42 10.76 -11.51
CA GLU A 189 26.40 10.69 -10.04
C GLU A 189 27.79 10.51 -9.41
N ALA A 190 28.80 10.15 -10.21
CA ALA A 190 30.18 10.00 -9.76
C ALA A 190 31.08 11.06 -10.42
N LYS A 191 31.79 11.83 -9.59
CA LYS A 191 32.79 12.81 -10.01
C LYS A 191 34.21 12.30 -9.82
N THR A 192 34.41 11.29 -8.98
CA THR A 192 35.71 10.68 -8.72
C THR A 192 35.71 9.17 -8.94
N ALA A 193 36.90 8.59 -9.09
CA ALA A 193 37.05 7.15 -9.25
C ALA A 193 36.57 6.39 -8.00
N GLU A 194 36.75 6.98 -6.81
CA GLU A 194 36.27 6.41 -5.55
C GLU A 194 34.74 6.37 -5.50
N GLU A 195 34.07 7.44 -5.96
CA GLU A 195 32.61 7.48 -6.06
C GLU A 195 32.08 6.48 -7.07
N VAL A 196 32.76 6.28 -8.21
CA VAL A 196 32.40 5.22 -9.18
C VAL A 196 32.41 3.87 -8.47
N VAL A 197 33.51 3.52 -7.79
CA VAL A 197 33.63 2.24 -7.08
C VAL A 197 32.56 2.09 -6.01
N ALA A 198 32.27 3.15 -5.25
CA ALA A 198 31.22 3.13 -4.24
C ALA A 198 29.83 2.85 -4.86
N TRP A 199 29.49 3.53 -5.95
CA TRP A 199 28.24 3.31 -6.67
C TRP A 199 28.15 1.91 -7.27
N GLU A 200 29.26 1.37 -7.79
CA GLU A 200 29.30 0.00 -8.30
C GLU A 200 29.04 -1.05 -7.21
N GLN A 201 29.51 -0.81 -5.98
CA GLN A 201 29.28 -1.72 -4.86
C GLN A 201 27.79 -1.79 -4.46
N VAL A 202 27.06 -0.68 -4.56
CA VAL A 202 25.63 -0.62 -4.18
C VAL A 202 24.68 -0.83 -5.37
N TRP A 203 25.21 -1.03 -6.58
CA TRP A 203 24.39 -1.24 -7.77
C TRP A 203 23.56 -2.54 -7.65
N PRO A 204 22.22 -2.48 -7.85
CA PRO A 204 21.33 -3.61 -7.56
C PRO A 204 21.51 -4.80 -8.52
N PHE A 205 21.98 -4.55 -9.75
CA PHE A 205 22.19 -5.58 -10.76
C PHE A 205 23.68 -5.97 -10.83
N ARG A 206 24.15 -6.71 -9.82
CA ARG A 206 25.49 -7.29 -9.86
C ARG A 206 25.49 -8.39 -10.92
N GLY A 207 26.23 -8.18 -12.01
CA GLY A 207 26.35 -9.17 -13.06
C GLY A 207 27.03 -10.42 -12.51
N HIS A 208 26.32 -11.55 -12.52
CA HIS A 208 27.00 -12.84 -12.64
C HIS A 208 27.49 -12.91 -14.09
N THR A 209 28.74 -12.50 -14.30
CA THR A 209 29.52 -12.87 -15.49
C THR A 209 29.79 -14.36 -15.48
#